data_AF-A0AAD6VQ18-F1
#
_entry.id   AF-A0AAD6VQ18-F1
#
_cell.length_a   1.000
_cell.length_b   1.000
_cell.length_c   1.000
_cell.angle_alpha   90.00
_cell.angle_beta   90.00
_cell.angle_gamma   90.00
#
_symmetry.space_group_name_H-M   'P 1'
#
loop_
_entity.id
_entity.type
_entity.pdbx_description
1 polymer ?
#
loop_
_entity_poly.entity_id
_entity_poly.type
_entity_poly.pdbx_seq_one_letter_code
_entity_poly.pdbx_strand_id
1 'polypeptide(L)'
;MAKYTDEFLVERVNQAYSSIAKAGAAPTYASEVAQSFGYTREQLESIPKDSHMGLGCGNPTVTATLKPGETVLDLGSGGGIDIFLAASKVGLEGKAIGLDMSADMIKRARANAAGRGLFPPNVCFVQCSLTDTLPIESNSIDCVLSNCVINLLPQSGKNHIFKEIYRVLKPGGRLVLDDILAKGELPSLIRDNVKHYISCIGGAIQMHEYNELMKSAGLKDSVFVDSLADLNIYLTAADAGPAPAACCGSCPTNTEAAVESADIDLNEWAASYQIYAMKPNNPGEPICATSLARWWDAFPAVEATEISRITPAELAAMIRDNARVSVIDVRAGDYAHGHVKGSHHFPAQTFYNQLATFHKQFAGAGPSSFIAAAARGARLAAPDGTAIIVGPSLQMSNTSSRYQDFLAANDIPGPQVLILDGGFHRWANEFHGEVESDVNAHE
;
A
#
# COMPACT_ATOMS: atom_id res chain seq x y z
N MET A 1 9.14 3.22 34.46
CA MET A 1 7.87 3.28 33.69
C MET A 1 8.17 4.00 32.38
N ALA A 2 7.47 3.66 31.29
CA ALA A 2 7.57 4.45 30.07
C ALA A 2 7.03 5.87 30.31
N LYS A 3 7.68 6.89 29.73
CA LYS A 3 7.30 8.30 29.88
C LYS A 3 6.06 8.68 29.06
N TYR A 4 5.78 7.91 28.01
CA TYR A 4 4.72 8.12 27.04
C TYR A 4 3.90 6.83 26.90
N THR A 5 2.63 6.94 26.51
CA THR A 5 1.81 5.77 26.17
C THR A 5 2.07 5.33 24.73
N ASP A 6 1.69 4.08 24.44
CA ASP A 6 1.86 3.49 23.11
C ASP A 6 1.08 4.28 22.05
N GLU A 7 -0.15 4.70 22.36
CA GLU A 7 -1.01 5.50 21.48
C GLU A 7 -0.38 6.86 21.17
N PHE A 8 0.20 7.53 22.18
CA PHE A 8 0.86 8.82 21.99
C PHE A 8 2.08 8.69 21.07
N LEU A 9 2.88 7.64 21.21
CA LEU A 9 4.05 7.42 20.35
C LEU A 9 3.62 7.15 18.89
N VAL A 10 2.64 6.27 18.68
CA VAL A 10 2.09 5.97 17.36
C VAL A 10 1.47 7.22 16.70
N GLU A 11 0.69 8.02 17.45
CA GLU A 11 0.11 9.27 16.96
C GLU A 11 1.20 10.27 16.53
N ARG A 12 2.24 10.44 17.34
CA ARG A 12 3.33 11.41 17.05
C ARG A 12 4.21 11.00 15.88
N VAL A 13 4.51 9.72 15.74
CA VAL A 13 5.18 9.18 14.55
C VAL A 13 4.31 9.43 13.31
N ASN A 14 3.04 9.02 13.35
CA ASN A 14 2.14 9.21 12.20
C ASN A 14 2.00 10.69 11.80
N GLN A 15 1.86 11.61 12.76
CA GLN A 15 1.79 13.05 12.51
C GLN A 15 3.07 13.60 11.85
N ALA A 16 4.24 13.22 12.35
CA ALA A 16 5.52 13.69 11.80
C ALA A 16 5.73 13.19 10.36
N TYR A 17 5.56 11.89 10.11
CA TYR A 17 5.73 11.30 8.79
C TYR A 17 4.69 11.82 7.79
N SER A 18 3.43 11.98 8.22
CA SER A 18 2.38 12.61 7.39
C SER A 18 2.67 14.08 7.06
N SER A 19 3.39 14.81 7.94
CA SER A 19 3.80 16.19 7.69
C SER A 19 4.92 16.26 6.63
N ILE A 20 5.88 15.35 6.70
CA ILE A 20 6.94 15.20 5.68
C ILE A 20 6.33 14.80 4.32
N ALA A 21 5.38 13.86 4.32
CA ALA A 21 4.65 13.44 3.12
C ALA A 21 3.93 14.60 2.43
N LYS A 22 3.38 15.55 3.21
CA LYS A 22 2.72 16.77 2.71
C LYS A 22 3.70 17.84 2.22
N ALA A 23 4.81 18.05 2.93
CA ALA A 23 5.85 18.99 2.54
C ALA A 23 6.57 18.57 1.23
N GLY A 24 6.72 17.26 1.02
CA GLY A 24 7.47 16.69 -0.10
C GLY A 24 8.94 16.48 0.23
N ALA A 25 9.62 15.69 -0.61
CA ALA A 25 11.04 15.40 -0.42
C ALA A 25 11.89 16.65 -0.72
N ALA A 26 12.80 17.00 0.19
CA ALA A 26 13.91 17.90 -0.10
C ALA A 26 14.95 17.13 -0.93
N PRO A 27 15.10 17.33 -2.26
CA PRO A 27 15.69 16.30 -3.11
C PRO A 27 17.19 16.08 -2.87
N THR A 28 17.94 17.15 -2.54
CA THR A 28 19.36 17.06 -2.20
C THR A 28 19.57 16.25 -0.92
N TYR A 29 18.95 16.69 0.18
CA TYR A 29 18.92 15.99 1.47
C TYR A 29 18.54 14.51 1.32
N ALA A 30 17.43 14.24 0.64
CA ALA A 30 16.91 12.88 0.50
C ALA A 30 17.82 11.97 -0.35
N SER A 31 18.64 12.55 -1.23
CA SER A 31 19.63 11.83 -2.04
C SER A 31 20.95 11.61 -1.29
N GLU A 32 21.39 12.59 -0.49
CA GLU A 32 22.61 12.49 0.33
C GLU A 32 22.44 11.42 1.42
N VAL A 33 21.36 11.49 2.21
CA VAL A 33 21.03 10.48 3.22
C VAL A 33 20.93 9.08 2.60
N ALA A 34 20.23 8.94 1.47
CA ALA A 34 20.10 7.64 0.81
C ALA A 34 21.45 7.09 0.30
N GLN A 35 22.32 7.93 -0.28
CA GLN A 35 23.66 7.48 -0.71
C GLN A 35 24.52 7.03 0.48
N SER A 36 24.48 7.75 1.61
CA SER A 36 25.19 7.37 2.85
C SER A 36 24.74 6.01 3.41
N PHE A 37 23.48 5.62 3.16
CA PHE A 37 22.91 4.33 3.57
C PHE A 37 22.85 3.28 2.44
N GLY A 38 23.70 3.42 1.40
CA GLY A 38 23.94 2.36 0.43
C GLY A 38 22.99 2.33 -0.78
N TYR A 39 22.22 3.38 -1.03
CA TYR A 39 21.54 3.54 -2.33
C TYR A 39 22.50 4.14 -3.37
N THR A 40 22.73 3.40 -4.45
CA THR A 40 23.47 3.90 -5.62
C THR A 40 22.70 5.02 -6.33
N ARG A 41 23.40 5.91 -7.04
CA ARG A 41 22.76 6.98 -7.82
C ARG A 41 21.83 6.42 -8.88
N GLU A 42 22.26 5.34 -9.52
CA GLU A 42 21.53 4.60 -10.54
C GLU A 42 20.21 4.02 -9.98
N GLN A 43 20.20 3.53 -8.73
CA GLN A 43 18.97 3.14 -8.04
C GLN A 43 18.04 4.34 -7.82
N LEU A 44 18.55 5.47 -7.31
CA LEU A 44 17.75 6.67 -7.04
C LEU A 44 17.17 7.30 -8.32
N GLU A 45 17.91 7.26 -9.44
CA GLU A 45 17.42 7.70 -10.75
C GLU A 45 16.38 6.75 -11.36
N SER A 46 16.46 5.44 -11.04
CA SER A 46 15.51 4.44 -11.54
C SER A 46 14.10 4.53 -10.94
N ILE A 47 13.96 5.10 -9.74
CA ILE A 47 12.71 5.21 -8.98
C ILE A 47 12.05 6.61 -9.09
N PRO A 48 10.79 6.81 -8.67
CA PRO A 48 10.20 8.14 -8.57
C PRO A 48 10.99 9.01 -7.57
N LYS A 49 11.35 10.25 -7.93
CA LYS A 49 12.08 11.17 -7.03
C LYS A 49 11.35 11.36 -5.70
N ASP A 50 10.04 11.48 -5.77
CA ASP A 50 9.12 11.65 -4.63
C ASP A 50 8.90 10.36 -3.80
N SER A 51 9.63 9.28 -4.08
CA SER A 51 9.54 8.00 -3.33
C SER A 51 10.52 7.88 -2.17
N HIS A 52 11.60 8.67 -2.17
CA HIS A 52 12.60 8.70 -1.10
C HIS A 52 12.62 10.08 -0.44
N MET A 53 12.53 10.11 0.89
CA MET A 53 12.44 11.34 1.70
C MET A 53 13.60 11.49 2.68
N GLY A 54 14.64 10.66 2.58
CA GLY A 54 15.80 10.67 3.49
C GLY A 54 15.46 10.21 4.91
N LEU A 55 14.63 9.17 5.04
CA LEU A 55 14.11 8.65 6.33
C LEU A 55 14.58 7.23 6.67
N GLY A 56 15.25 6.53 5.74
CA GLY A 56 15.80 5.19 5.96
C GLY A 56 17.21 5.21 6.57
N CYS A 57 17.66 4.05 7.04
CA CYS A 57 18.99 3.80 7.62
C CYS A 57 19.76 2.64 6.95
N GLY A 58 19.27 2.15 5.81
CA GLY A 58 19.95 1.18 4.95
C GLY A 58 19.27 1.02 3.59
N ASN A 59 19.64 -0.03 2.86
CA ASN A 59 19.09 -0.44 1.56
C ASN A 59 18.84 -1.96 1.57
N PRO A 60 17.77 -2.43 2.22
CA PRO A 60 17.54 -3.86 2.45
C PRO A 60 17.36 -4.63 1.13
N THR A 61 16.96 -3.95 0.04
CA THR A 61 16.81 -4.61 -1.27
C THR A 61 18.12 -5.17 -1.83
N VAL A 62 19.29 -4.62 -1.46
CA VAL A 62 20.60 -5.07 -1.98
C VAL A 62 20.91 -6.49 -1.51
N THR A 63 20.67 -6.76 -0.23
CA THR A 63 21.03 -8.00 0.44
C THR A 63 19.87 -8.99 0.53
N ALA A 64 18.63 -8.53 0.29
CA ALA A 64 17.45 -9.36 0.16
C ALA A 64 17.49 -10.41 -0.97
N THR A 65 18.47 -10.39 -1.88
CA THR A 65 18.66 -11.41 -2.93
C THR A 65 17.37 -11.78 -3.69
N LEU A 66 16.53 -10.77 -3.95
CA LEU A 66 15.21 -10.92 -4.58
C LEU A 66 15.28 -11.60 -5.95
N LYS A 67 14.32 -12.48 -6.23
CA LYS A 67 14.24 -13.29 -7.45
C LYS A 67 12.98 -12.96 -8.25
N PRO A 68 13.00 -13.13 -9.59
CA PRO A 68 11.80 -13.07 -10.41
C PRO A 68 10.68 -13.97 -9.87
N GLY A 69 9.44 -13.47 -9.86
CA GLY A 69 8.26 -14.19 -9.37
C GLY A 69 8.04 -14.18 -7.85
N GLU A 70 8.99 -13.67 -7.05
CA GLU A 70 8.78 -13.58 -5.59
C GLU A 70 7.73 -12.53 -5.21
N THR A 71 7.05 -12.78 -4.08
CA THR A 71 6.18 -11.83 -3.40
C THR A 71 6.92 -11.21 -2.22
N VAL A 72 7.08 -9.90 -2.26
CA VAL A 72 7.84 -9.09 -1.30
C VAL A 72 6.89 -8.18 -0.53
N LEU A 73 7.08 -8.08 0.78
CA LEU A 73 6.37 -7.18 1.67
C LEU A 73 7.35 -6.17 2.27
N ASP A 74 7.02 -4.89 2.28
CA ASP A 74 7.81 -3.83 2.91
C ASP A 74 7.00 -3.18 4.05
N LEU A 75 7.59 -3.14 5.25
CA LEU A 75 6.95 -2.67 6.47
C LEU A 75 7.36 -1.23 6.77
N GLY A 76 6.43 -0.29 6.64
CA GLY A 76 6.68 1.16 6.74
C GLY A 76 7.26 1.75 5.45
N SER A 77 6.67 1.37 4.32
CA SER A 77 7.18 1.66 2.97
C SER A 77 7.24 3.14 2.58
N GLY A 78 6.62 4.05 3.35
CA GLY A 78 6.69 5.49 3.15
C GLY A 78 6.29 5.92 1.73
N GLY A 79 7.21 6.54 1.00
CA GLY A 79 7.02 6.97 -0.39
C GLY A 79 7.21 5.86 -1.44
N GLY A 80 7.69 4.68 -1.02
CA GLY A 80 7.80 3.47 -1.82
C GLY A 80 9.18 3.11 -2.37
N ILE A 81 10.28 3.74 -1.94
CA ILE A 81 11.65 3.49 -2.46
C ILE A 81 12.00 1.99 -2.55
N ASP A 82 11.94 1.27 -1.44
CA ASP A 82 12.29 -0.16 -1.38
C ASP A 82 11.34 -1.01 -2.24
N ILE A 83 10.05 -0.66 -2.29
CA ILE A 83 9.05 -1.31 -3.16
C ILE A 83 9.31 -1.11 -4.65
N PHE A 84 9.74 0.08 -5.10
CA PHE A 84 10.05 0.30 -6.52
C PHE A 84 11.32 -0.47 -6.93
N LEU A 85 12.32 -0.56 -6.05
CA LEU A 85 13.51 -1.37 -6.28
C LEU A 85 13.21 -2.87 -6.24
N ALA A 86 12.33 -3.32 -5.33
CA ALA A 86 11.87 -4.70 -5.25
C ALA A 86 11.07 -5.10 -6.49
N ALA A 87 10.11 -4.27 -6.92
CA ALA A 87 9.28 -4.51 -8.11
C ALA A 87 10.13 -4.73 -9.38
N SER A 88 11.21 -3.95 -9.55
CA SER A 88 12.17 -4.11 -10.64
C SER A 88 12.87 -5.48 -10.61
N LYS A 89 13.21 -5.99 -9.42
CA LYS A 89 13.91 -7.27 -9.22
C LYS A 89 13.00 -8.49 -9.36
N VAL A 90 11.76 -8.41 -8.88
CA VAL A 90 10.79 -9.55 -8.95
C VAL A 90 10.03 -9.61 -10.28
N GLY A 91 10.02 -8.53 -11.05
CA GLY A 91 9.48 -8.48 -12.41
C GLY A 91 7.95 -8.61 -12.50
N LEU A 92 7.46 -8.85 -13.72
CA LEU A 92 6.03 -8.84 -14.04
C LEU A 92 5.23 -10.04 -13.48
N GLU A 93 5.91 -11.11 -13.06
CA GLU A 93 5.27 -12.26 -12.41
C GLU A 93 5.32 -12.18 -10.88
N GLY A 94 6.19 -11.31 -10.34
CA GLY A 94 6.34 -11.08 -8.90
C GLY A 94 5.40 -10.00 -8.37
N LYS A 95 5.48 -9.77 -7.05
CA LYS A 95 4.68 -8.77 -6.35
C LYS A 95 5.52 -8.02 -5.33
N ALA A 96 5.30 -6.71 -5.22
CA ALA A 96 5.89 -5.85 -4.21
C ALA A 96 4.77 -5.10 -3.48
N ILE A 97 4.65 -5.29 -2.17
CA ILE A 97 3.54 -4.81 -1.35
C ILE A 97 4.09 -3.93 -0.23
N GLY A 98 3.84 -2.62 -0.28
CA GLY A 98 4.18 -1.69 0.79
C GLY A 98 3.03 -1.53 1.79
N LEU A 99 3.33 -1.63 3.08
CA LEU A 99 2.43 -1.24 4.17
C LEU A 99 2.94 0.05 4.82
N ASP A 100 2.04 0.97 5.19
CA ASP A 100 2.38 2.16 5.97
C ASP A 100 1.16 2.65 6.76
N MET A 101 1.37 3.24 7.94
CA MET A 101 0.26 3.74 8.78
C MET A 101 -0.28 5.10 8.28
N SER A 102 0.56 5.90 7.61
CA SER A 102 0.22 7.25 7.16
C SER A 102 -0.57 7.22 5.86
N ALA A 103 -1.80 7.74 5.92
CA ALA A 103 -2.63 7.94 4.72
C ALA A 103 -1.96 8.86 3.69
N ASP A 104 -1.17 9.85 4.14
CA ASP A 104 -0.45 10.76 3.26
C ASP A 104 0.75 10.09 2.57
N MET A 105 1.48 9.23 3.29
CA MET A 105 2.54 8.38 2.69
C MET A 105 1.94 7.44 1.64
N ILE A 106 0.88 6.72 1.98
CA ILE A 106 0.19 5.81 1.06
C ILE A 106 -0.35 6.54 -0.17
N LYS A 107 -0.91 7.75 0.00
CA LYS A 107 -1.35 8.60 -1.12
C LYS A 107 -0.19 8.96 -2.05
N ARG A 108 0.96 9.34 -1.48
CA ARG A 108 2.20 9.66 -2.21
C ARG A 108 2.76 8.43 -2.95
N ALA A 109 2.88 7.29 -2.28
CA ALA A 109 3.36 6.04 -2.88
C ALA A 109 2.47 5.56 -4.04
N ARG A 110 1.14 5.64 -3.88
CA ARG A 110 0.17 5.33 -4.96
C ARG A 110 0.32 6.28 -6.16
N ALA A 111 0.52 7.58 -5.93
CA ALA A 111 0.77 8.55 -7.00
C ALA A 111 2.11 8.29 -7.71
N ASN A 112 3.17 7.97 -6.96
CA ASN A 112 4.48 7.56 -7.48
C ASN A 112 4.39 6.31 -8.37
N ALA A 113 3.60 5.31 -7.96
CA ALA A 113 3.38 4.08 -8.71
C ALA A 113 2.60 4.35 -10.01
N ALA A 114 1.49 5.08 -9.93
CA ALA A 114 0.69 5.47 -11.10
C ALA A 114 1.52 6.26 -12.13
N GLY A 115 2.38 7.17 -11.68
CA GLY A 115 3.31 7.91 -12.54
C GLY A 115 4.37 7.06 -13.25
N ARG A 116 4.60 5.82 -12.80
CA ARG A 116 5.46 4.81 -13.44
C ARG A 116 4.66 3.73 -14.21
N GLY A 117 3.34 3.82 -14.24
CA GLY A 117 2.48 2.76 -14.79
C GLY A 117 2.50 1.46 -13.96
N LEU A 118 2.91 1.55 -12.69
CA LEU A 118 2.96 0.44 -11.74
C LEU A 118 1.69 0.41 -10.90
N PHE A 119 1.08 -0.76 -10.79
CA PHE A 119 -0.24 -0.92 -10.18
C PHE A 119 -0.38 -2.29 -9.51
N PRO A 120 -1.40 -2.50 -8.66
CA PRO A 120 -1.76 -3.82 -8.15
C PRO A 120 -2.03 -4.84 -9.29
N PRO A 121 -2.13 -6.15 -9.00
CA PRO A 121 -1.65 -6.81 -7.79
C PRO A 121 -0.11 -6.86 -7.71
N ASN A 122 0.60 -6.42 -8.76
CA ASN A 122 2.06 -6.44 -8.86
C ASN A 122 2.75 -5.42 -7.94
N VAL A 123 2.23 -4.19 -7.86
CA VAL A 123 2.75 -3.13 -6.98
C VAL A 123 1.60 -2.55 -6.18
N CYS A 124 1.58 -2.87 -4.89
CA CYS A 124 0.49 -2.52 -3.97
C CYS A 124 1.00 -1.61 -2.86
N PHE A 125 0.21 -0.61 -2.46
CA PHE A 125 0.44 0.18 -1.26
C PHE A 125 -0.83 0.21 -0.42
N VAL A 126 -0.80 -0.33 0.80
CA VAL A 126 -1.97 -0.51 1.68
C VAL A 126 -1.76 0.22 2.99
N GLN A 127 -2.75 0.99 3.43
CA GLN A 127 -2.70 1.65 4.73
C GLN A 127 -2.94 0.63 5.85
N CYS A 128 -2.02 0.57 6.82
CA CYS A 128 -2.03 -0.39 7.91
C CYS A 128 -1.16 0.09 9.07
N SER A 129 -1.65 0.01 10.31
CA SER A 129 -0.75 0.10 11.47
C SER A 129 -0.05 -1.23 11.70
N LEU A 130 1.27 -1.20 11.86
CA LEU A 130 2.08 -2.38 12.19
C LEU A 130 1.88 -2.87 13.64
N THR A 131 1.07 -2.15 14.44
CA THR A 131 0.56 -2.62 15.74
C THR A 131 -0.64 -3.55 15.61
N ASP A 132 -1.29 -3.58 14.45
CA ASP A 132 -2.52 -4.34 14.20
C ASP A 132 -2.18 -5.66 13.49
N THR A 133 -3.15 -6.59 13.41
CA THR A 133 -2.96 -7.79 12.58
C THR A 133 -2.70 -7.36 11.14
N LEU A 134 -1.56 -7.77 10.57
CA LEU A 134 -1.17 -7.34 9.25
C LEU A 134 -2.19 -7.84 8.23
N PRO A 135 -2.60 -6.97 7.30
CA PRO A 135 -3.51 -7.30 6.24
C PRO A 135 -2.69 -8.03 5.15
N ILE A 136 -2.15 -9.21 5.45
CA ILE A 136 -1.40 -10.12 4.54
C ILE A 136 -1.65 -11.60 4.92
N GLU A 137 -1.98 -12.45 3.95
CA GLU A 137 -2.23 -13.88 4.17
C GLU A 137 -1.05 -14.62 4.82
N SER A 138 -1.35 -15.56 5.72
CA SER A 138 -0.35 -16.40 6.38
C SER A 138 0.37 -17.29 5.35
N ASN A 139 1.70 -17.40 5.44
CA ASN A 139 2.54 -18.14 4.48
C ASN A 139 2.42 -17.67 3.01
N SER A 140 2.25 -16.37 2.75
CA SER A 140 2.12 -15.81 1.39
C SER A 140 3.36 -15.06 0.88
N ILE A 141 4.26 -14.61 1.76
CA ILE A 141 5.39 -13.73 1.44
C ILE A 141 6.72 -14.51 1.35
N ASP A 142 7.50 -14.29 0.30
CA ASP A 142 8.84 -14.90 0.12
C ASP A 142 9.94 -14.09 0.82
N CYS A 143 9.82 -12.77 0.84
CA CYS A 143 10.74 -11.85 1.49
C CYS A 143 10.00 -10.70 2.20
N VAL A 144 10.28 -10.47 3.48
CA VAL A 144 9.86 -9.27 4.20
C VAL A 144 11.04 -8.31 4.31
N LEU A 145 10.80 -7.04 3.99
CA LEU A 145 11.71 -5.91 4.11
C LEU A 145 11.21 -4.94 5.18
N SER A 146 12.13 -4.19 5.78
CA SER A 146 11.82 -2.93 6.48
C SER A 146 13.10 -2.09 6.61
N ASN A 147 12.93 -0.78 6.78
CA ASN A 147 14.00 0.19 6.79
C ASN A 147 13.75 1.24 7.88
N CYS A 148 14.35 1.05 9.07
CA CYS A 148 14.23 1.92 10.24
C CYS A 148 12.83 2.07 10.88
N VAL A 149 11.97 1.05 10.80
CA VAL A 149 10.56 1.18 11.26
C VAL A 149 10.27 0.47 12.59
N ILE A 150 10.97 -0.62 12.93
CA ILE A 150 10.65 -1.38 14.16
C ILE A 150 10.91 -0.54 15.42
N ASN A 151 11.92 0.33 15.40
CA ASN A 151 12.19 1.27 16.48
C ASN A 151 11.07 2.28 16.74
N LEU A 152 10.30 2.66 15.71
CA LEU A 152 9.16 3.57 15.82
C LEU A 152 7.95 2.93 16.53
N LEU A 153 7.93 1.60 16.66
CA LEU A 153 6.86 0.89 17.34
C LEU A 153 7.05 0.92 18.86
N PRO A 154 5.96 1.08 19.64
CA PRO A 154 5.99 0.83 21.08
C PRO A 154 6.39 -0.62 21.38
N GLN A 155 6.74 -0.92 22.63
CA GLN A 155 7.23 -2.26 23.00
C GLN A 155 6.19 -3.37 22.73
N SER A 156 4.89 -3.06 22.89
CA SER A 156 3.79 -3.94 22.48
C SER A 156 3.81 -4.23 20.97
N GLY A 157 3.93 -3.17 20.16
CA GLY A 157 4.06 -3.23 18.70
C GLY A 157 5.29 -4.01 18.23
N LYS A 158 6.47 -3.81 18.86
CA LYS A 158 7.68 -4.60 18.59
C LYS A 158 7.46 -6.10 18.81
N ASN A 159 6.79 -6.50 19.90
CA ASN A 159 6.45 -7.89 20.16
C ASN A 159 5.43 -8.47 19.16
N HIS A 160 4.48 -7.64 18.72
CA HIS A 160 3.43 -8.04 17.79
C HIS A 160 3.95 -8.20 16.35
N ILE A 161 4.72 -7.24 15.85
CA ILE A 161 5.16 -7.23 14.45
C ILE A 161 6.03 -8.44 14.10
N PHE A 162 6.90 -8.92 15.00
CA PHE A 162 7.69 -10.13 14.72
C PHE A 162 6.83 -11.40 14.61
N LYS A 163 5.74 -11.50 15.39
CA LYS A 163 4.78 -12.60 15.25
C LYS A 163 4.07 -12.54 13.91
N GLU A 164 3.69 -11.33 13.46
CA GLU A 164 3.08 -11.13 12.15
C GLU A 164 4.05 -11.38 11.00
N ILE A 165 5.31 -10.96 11.10
CA ILE A 165 6.38 -11.30 10.15
C ILE A 165 6.50 -12.83 10.02
N TYR A 166 6.58 -13.54 11.14
CA TYR A 166 6.60 -15.01 11.12
C TYR A 166 5.30 -15.60 10.55
N ARG A 167 4.14 -14.99 10.81
CA ARG A 167 2.84 -15.41 10.28
C ARG A 167 2.79 -15.33 8.75
N VAL A 168 3.18 -14.19 8.18
CA VAL A 168 3.03 -13.88 6.74
C VAL A 168 4.10 -14.53 5.86
N LEU A 169 5.31 -14.72 6.37
CA LEU A 169 6.38 -15.41 5.64
C LEU A 169 5.99 -16.84 5.29
N LYS A 170 6.29 -17.27 4.06
CA LYS A 170 6.29 -18.68 3.65
C LYS A 170 7.30 -19.47 4.50
N PRO A 171 7.13 -20.79 4.70
CA PRO A 171 8.22 -21.65 5.15
C PRO A 171 9.40 -21.53 4.18
N GLY A 172 10.61 -21.28 4.68
CA GLY A 172 11.79 -20.94 3.87
C GLY A 172 11.85 -19.50 3.38
N GLY A 173 10.82 -18.69 3.64
CA GLY A 173 10.83 -17.25 3.42
C GLY A 173 11.76 -16.51 4.39
N ARG A 174 12.22 -15.32 3.99
CA ARG A 174 13.28 -14.57 4.67
C ARG A 174 12.87 -13.18 5.10
N LEU A 175 13.46 -12.72 6.19
CA LEU A 175 13.36 -11.38 6.75
C LEU A 175 14.69 -10.66 6.51
N VAL A 176 14.62 -9.44 5.98
CA VAL A 176 15.77 -8.55 5.79
C VAL A 176 15.38 -7.16 6.28
N LEU A 177 16.02 -6.70 7.34
CA LEU A 177 15.77 -5.40 7.96
C LEU A 177 17.06 -4.61 7.96
N ASP A 178 16.99 -3.32 7.65
CA ASP A 178 18.03 -2.38 8.05
C ASP A 178 17.43 -1.50 9.16
N ASP A 179 18.05 -1.46 10.34
CA ASP A 179 17.50 -0.79 11.53
C ASP A 179 18.60 -0.29 12.48
N ILE A 180 18.29 0.64 13.37
CA ILE A 180 19.25 1.19 14.34
C ILE A 180 19.20 0.36 15.63
N LEU A 181 20.34 -0.12 16.12
CA LEU A 181 20.42 -0.82 17.40
C LEU A 181 21.22 -0.01 18.42
N ALA A 182 20.76 -0.03 19.67
CA ALA A 182 21.46 0.60 20.78
C ALA A 182 22.69 -0.24 21.18
N LYS A 183 23.83 0.43 21.40
CA LYS A 183 25.09 -0.17 21.88
C LYS A 183 25.07 -0.45 23.39
N GLY A 184 24.11 0.13 24.11
CA GLY A 184 23.88 -0.02 25.54
C GLY A 184 22.58 0.64 25.97
N GLU A 185 22.44 1.02 27.23
CA GLU A 185 21.29 1.82 27.68
C GLU A 185 21.37 3.25 27.14
N LEU A 186 20.34 3.68 26.40
CA LEU A 186 20.26 5.05 25.89
C LEU A 186 20.05 6.07 27.04
N PRO A 187 20.79 7.20 27.06
CA PRO A 187 20.57 8.29 28.00
C PRO A 187 19.13 8.80 27.93
N SER A 188 18.60 9.29 29.05
CA SER A 188 17.25 9.89 29.10
C SER A 188 17.08 11.04 28.10
N LEU A 189 18.13 11.82 27.85
CA LEU A 189 18.13 12.90 26.85
C LEU A 189 17.81 12.42 25.42
N ILE A 190 18.19 11.18 25.09
CA ILE A 190 17.90 10.54 23.79
C ILE A 190 16.57 9.77 23.87
N ARG A 191 16.47 8.81 24.81
CA ARG A 191 15.32 7.90 24.96
C ARG A 191 14.00 8.62 25.23
N ASP A 192 14.03 9.63 26.10
CA ASP A 192 12.83 10.30 26.59
C ASP A 192 12.46 11.54 25.75
N ASN A 193 13.08 11.70 24.58
CA ASN A 193 12.89 12.81 23.64
C ASN A 193 12.15 12.34 22.38
N VAL A 194 10.95 12.87 22.17
CA VAL A 194 10.06 12.50 21.06
C VAL A 194 10.70 12.77 19.68
N LYS A 195 11.59 13.77 19.55
CA LYS A 195 12.31 14.00 18.27
C LYS A 195 13.25 12.86 17.92
N HIS A 196 14.06 12.41 18.88
CA HIS A 196 14.96 11.26 18.69
C HIS A 196 14.20 9.95 18.51
N TYR A 197 13.01 9.82 19.13
CA TYR A 197 12.12 8.69 18.87
C TYR A 197 11.61 8.68 17.41
N ILE A 198 11.13 9.82 16.90
CA ILE A 198 10.67 9.98 15.49
C ILE A 198 11.80 9.73 14.49
N SER A 199 13.05 10.06 14.84
CA SER A 199 14.26 9.75 14.04
C SER A 199 14.82 8.34 14.30
N CYS A 200 13.99 7.41 14.80
CA CYS A 200 14.30 5.99 14.98
C CYS A 200 15.42 5.64 15.98
N ILE A 201 15.95 6.61 16.74
CA ILE A 201 17.06 6.43 17.68
C ILE A 201 16.55 6.24 19.11
N GLY A 202 15.65 7.11 19.58
CA GLY A 202 15.12 7.07 20.95
C GLY A 202 14.27 5.83 21.26
N GLY A 203 13.80 5.13 20.23
CA GLY A 203 13.08 3.86 20.31
C GLY A 203 13.95 2.62 20.02
N ALA A 204 15.26 2.78 19.82
CA ALA A 204 16.19 1.69 19.56
C ALA A 204 16.41 0.82 20.81
N ILE A 205 16.49 -0.49 20.58
CA ILE A 205 16.76 -1.50 21.61
C ILE A 205 18.10 -2.19 21.31
N GLN A 206 18.65 -2.92 22.29
CA GLN A 206 19.91 -3.62 22.10
C GLN A 206 19.74 -4.87 21.23
N MET A 207 20.82 -5.29 20.57
CA MET A 207 20.83 -6.48 19.71
C MET A 207 20.29 -7.74 20.40
N HIS A 208 20.58 -7.93 21.68
CA HIS A 208 20.11 -9.09 22.43
C HIS A 208 18.58 -9.09 22.59
N GLU A 209 17.99 -7.93 22.90
CA GLU A 209 16.54 -7.76 23.01
C GLU A 209 15.85 -8.02 21.66
N TYR A 210 16.40 -7.43 20.58
CA TYR A 210 15.92 -7.60 19.21
C TYR A 210 15.96 -9.07 18.78
N ASN A 211 17.02 -9.80 19.15
CA ASN A 211 17.16 -11.23 18.87
C ASN A 211 16.16 -12.08 19.66
N GLU A 212 15.93 -11.78 20.95
CA GLU A 212 14.94 -12.51 21.74
C GLU A 212 13.49 -12.27 21.26
N LEU A 213 13.17 -11.07 20.75
CA LEU A 213 11.88 -10.81 20.08
C LEU A 213 11.70 -11.70 18.83
N MET A 214 12.72 -11.77 17.96
CA MET A 214 12.69 -12.62 16.76
C MET A 214 12.57 -14.12 17.12
N LYS A 215 13.38 -14.62 18.04
CA LYS A 215 13.30 -16.02 18.53
C LYS A 215 11.94 -16.35 19.11
N SER A 216 11.38 -15.45 19.92
CA SER A 216 10.05 -15.61 20.55
C SER A 216 8.91 -15.67 19.53
N ALA A 217 9.09 -15.06 18.36
CA ALA A 217 8.16 -15.18 17.23
C ALA A 217 8.37 -16.46 16.38
N GLY A 218 9.49 -17.17 16.56
CA GLY A 218 9.84 -18.39 15.81
C GLY A 218 10.97 -18.22 14.78
N LEU A 219 11.51 -17.01 14.61
CA LEU A 219 12.69 -16.72 13.79
C LEU A 219 13.95 -17.04 14.61
N LYS A 220 14.31 -18.33 14.66
CA LYS A 220 15.33 -18.86 15.58
C LYS A 220 16.77 -18.56 15.16
N ASP A 221 17.01 -18.51 13.86
CA ASP A 221 18.32 -18.26 13.27
C ASP A 221 18.34 -16.85 12.69
N SER A 222 19.13 -15.97 13.31
CA SER A 222 19.27 -14.57 12.93
C SER A 222 20.74 -14.17 12.82
N VAL A 223 21.04 -13.23 11.92
CA VAL A 223 22.38 -12.68 11.68
C VAL A 223 22.28 -11.16 11.74
N PHE A 224 23.19 -10.53 12.47
CA PHE A 224 23.30 -9.08 12.60
C PHE A 224 24.66 -8.66 12.05
N VAL A 225 24.68 -7.65 11.18
CA VAL A 225 25.88 -7.09 10.57
C VAL A 225 25.87 -5.58 10.80
N ASP A 226 26.85 -5.05 11.53
CA ASP A 226 27.03 -3.60 11.68
C ASP A 226 27.36 -3.01 10.29
N SER A 227 26.58 -2.03 9.84
CA SER A 227 26.76 -1.38 8.54
C SER A 227 27.95 -0.42 8.51
N LEU A 228 28.46 -0.02 9.68
CA LEU A 228 29.47 1.02 9.88
C LEU A 228 29.08 2.39 9.28
N ALA A 229 27.78 2.62 9.02
CA ALA A 229 27.26 3.89 8.53
C ALA A 229 27.24 4.96 9.63
N ASP A 230 27.60 6.19 9.27
CA ASP A 230 27.62 7.33 10.19
C ASP A 230 26.21 7.87 10.47
N LEU A 231 25.72 7.69 11.70
CA LEU A 231 24.41 8.16 12.13
C LEU A 231 24.33 9.69 12.32
N ASN A 232 25.47 10.40 12.45
CA ASN A 232 25.48 11.86 12.58
C ASN A 232 25.05 12.59 11.30
N ILE A 233 24.92 11.86 10.18
CA ILE A 233 24.27 12.37 8.96
C ILE A 233 22.85 12.89 9.25
N TYR A 234 22.12 12.29 10.21
CA TYR A 234 20.78 12.76 10.60
C TYR A 234 20.79 14.11 11.31
N LEU A 235 21.87 14.46 12.01
CA LEU A 235 22.02 15.76 12.65
C LEU A 235 22.43 16.82 11.63
N THR A 236 23.54 16.56 10.93
CA THR A 236 24.12 17.50 9.94
C THR A 236 23.18 17.81 8.78
N ALA A 237 22.39 16.84 8.33
CA ALA A 237 21.45 17.04 7.23
C ALA A 237 20.10 17.64 7.71
N ALA A 238 19.73 17.49 8.99
CA ALA A 238 18.54 18.17 9.55
C ALA A 238 18.69 19.70 9.59
N ASP A 239 19.92 20.21 9.76
CA ASP A 239 20.24 21.64 9.65
C ASP A 239 20.19 22.16 8.19
N ALA A 240 20.13 21.26 7.20
CA ALA A 240 20.06 21.58 5.76
C ALA A 240 18.68 21.29 5.13
N GLY A 241 17.78 20.61 5.85
CA GLY A 241 16.42 20.28 5.41
C GLY A 241 15.37 21.31 5.85
N PRO A 242 14.13 21.23 5.34
CA PRO A 242 13.03 21.97 5.92
C PRO A 242 12.78 21.45 7.33
N ALA A 243 13.07 22.28 8.34
CA ALA A 243 12.79 21.96 9.73
C ALA A 243 11.33 21.45 9.87
N PRO A 244 11.08 20.38 10.66
CA PRO A 244 9.72 19.89 10.86
C PRO A 244 8.87 21.06 11.34
N ALA A 245 7.86 21.41 10.54
CA ALA A 245 7.17 22.69 10.63
C ALA A 245 6.75 22.96 12.08
N ALA A 246 7.27 24.05 12.65
CA ALA A 246 7.04 24.38 14.05
C ALA A 246 5.55 24.34 14.34
N CYS A 247 5.11 23.42 15.21
CA CYS A 247 3.70 23.14 15.44
C CYS A 247 2.95 24.44 15.73
N CYS A 248 2.10 24.87 14.78
CA CYS A 248 1.28 26.06 14.92
C CYS A 248 0.14 25.79 15.89
N GLY A 249 0.45 25.87 17.19
CA GLY A 249 -0.46 25.68 18.30
C GLY A 249 0.23 26.14 19.58
N SER A 250 -0.26 27.23 20.16
CA SER A 250 0.38 27.91 21.29
C SER A 250 0.43 27.04 22.55
N CYS A 251 1.62 26.54 22.88
CA CYS A 251 1.98 26.02 24.20
C CYS A 251 3.14 26.86 24.78
N PRO A 252 3.22 27.01 26.11
CA PRO A 252 4.01 28.06 26.75
C PRO A 252 5.52 27.89 26.57
N THR A 253 6.19 29.02 26.40
CA THR A 253 7.65 29.13 26.27
C THR A 253 8.35 28.87 27.61
N ASN A 254 8.57 27.61 27.95
CA ASN A 254 9.62 27.27 28.92
C ASN A 254 10.98 27.36 28.22
N THR A 255 11.66 28.49 28.45
CA THR A 255 13.02 28.80 27.97
C THR A 255 14.10 28.01 28.72
N GLU A 256 13.97 26.68 28.77
CA GLU A 256 14.93 25.76 29.41
C GLU A 256 15.25 24.51 28.54
N ALA A 257 14.73 24.44 27.30
CA ALA A 257 14.97 23.34 26.35
C ALA A 257 15.95 23.71 25.22
N ALA A 258 16.88 24.63 25.50
CA ALA A 258 17.97 25.05 24.61
C ALA A 258 19.35 24.56 25.12
N VAL A 259 19.38 23.40 25.77
CA VAL A 259 20.62 22.64 25.96
C VAL A 259 20.87 21.86 24.68
N GLU A 260 22.10 21.93 24.17
CA GLU A 260 22.39 21.82 22.75
C GLU A 260 22.26 20.40 22.19
N SER A 261 21.71 20.28 20.97
CA SER A 261 21.83 19.10 20.11
C SER A 261 23.22 18.95 19.46
N ALA A 262 24.17 19.82 19.82
CA ALA A 262 25.51 19.88 19.23
C ALA A 262 26.55 18.96 19.89
N ASP A 263 26.29 18.47 21.11
CA ASP A 263 27.24 17.72 21.94
C ASP A 263 26.94 16.19 22.01
N ILE A 264 26.04 15.67 21.18
CA ILE A 264 25.68 14.23 21.16
C ILE A 264 26.19 13.57 19.87
N ASP A 265 27.24 12.76 19.98
CA ASP A 265 27.60 11.81 18.93
C ASP A 265 26.65 10.59 18.98
N LEU A 266 25.84 10.42 17.95
CA LEU A 266 24.88 9.32 17.87
C LEU A 266 25.58 7.97 17.73
N ASN A 267 26.80 7.95 17.17
CA ASN A 267 27.57 6.72 16.96
C ASN A 267 28.17 6.17 18.26
N GLU A 268 28.26 6.95 19.35
CA GLU A 268 28.62 6.41 20.67
C GLU A 268 27.52 5.47 21.20
N TRP A 269 26.26 5.81 20.95
CA TRP A 269 25.09 5.20 21.60
C TRP A 269 24.36 4.19 20.73
N ALA A 270 24.47 4.29 19.41
CA ALA A 270 23.80 3.41 18.46
C ALA A 270 24.67 3.10 17.22
N ALA A 271 24.24 2.14 16.41
CA ALA A 271 24.75 1.89 15.05
C ALA A 271 23.61 1.37 14.15
N SER A 272 23.72 1.58 12.85
CA SER A 272 22.83 0.93 11.87
C SER A 272 23.29 -0.51 11.62
N TYR A 273 22.35 -1.45 11.66
CA TYR A 273 22.58 -2.87 11.44
C TYR A 273 21.71 -3.38 10.29
N GLN A 274 22.32 -4.26 9.49
CA GLN A 274 21.58 -5.16 8.62
C GLN A 274 21.27 -6.45 9.39
N ILE A 275 20.01 -6.85 9.39
CA ILE A 275 19.47 -7.94 10.20
C ILE A 275 18.76 -8.93 9.27
N TYR A 276 19.18 -10.19 9.34
CA TYR A 276 18.68 -11.27 8.50
C TYR A 276 18.10 -12.37 9.37
N ALA A 277 16.95 -12.92 8.99
CA ALA A 277 16.44 -14.16 9.57
C ALA A 277 15.69 -14.98 8.52
N MET A 278 15.50 -16.27 8.79
CA MET A 278 14.67 -17.14 7.94
C MET A 278 13.60 -17.86 8.75
N LYS A 279 12.42 -18.03 8.14
CA LYS A 279 11.37 -18.89 8.70
C LYS A 279 11.68 -20.35 8.39
N PRO A 280 11.68 -21.26 9.39
CA PRO A 280 11.95 -22.68 9.16
C PRO A 280 10.99 -23.32 8.15
N ASN A 281 11.50 -24.26 7.34
CA ASN A 281 10.71 -24.99 6.33
C ASN A 281 9.56 -25.83 6.92
N ASN A 282 9.71 -26.30 8.17
CA ASN A 282 8.68 -27.04 8.91
C ASN A 282 8.31 -26.26 10.18
N PRO A 283 7.37 -25.30 10.13
CA PRO A 283 7.06 -24.39 11.25
C PRO A 283 6.32 -25.02 12.44
N GLY A 284 6.13 -26.34 12.47
CA GLY A 284 5.65 -27.11 13.63
C GLY A 284 4.13 -27.09 13.85
N GLU A 285 3.49 -25.92 13.73
CA GLU A 285 2.05 -25.76 13.96
C GLU A 285 1.34 -25.10 12.75
N PRO A 286 0.06 -25.44 12.49
CA PRO A 286 -0.75 -24.80 11.47
C PRO A 286 -1.11 -23.38 11.88
N ILE A 287 -0.59 -22.40 11.15
CA ILE A 287 -0.81 -20.98 11.39
C ILE A 287 -2.22 -20.58 10.94
N CYS A 288 -2.98 -19.92 11.81
CA CYS A 288 -4.32 -19.39 11.50
C CYS A 288 -4.27 -18.41 10.31
N ALA A 289 -5.26 -18.47 9.42
CA ALA A 289 -5.28 -17.70 8.18
C ALA A 289 -6.45 -16.70 8.15
N THR A 290 -6.16 -15.41 8.33
CA THR A 290 -7.05 -14.31 7.93
C THR A 290 -6.29 -13.04 7.57
N SER A 291 -6.82 -12.34 6.56
CA SER A 291 -6.46 -11.01 6.00
C SER A 291 -5.01 -10.82 5.54
N LEU A 292 -4.70 -10.35 4.33
CA LEU A 292 -5.57 -9.94 3.20
C LEU A 292 -5.80 -11.02 2.16
N ALA A 293 -7.07 -11.35 1.98
CA ALA A 293 -7.60 -12.04 0.81
C ALA A 293 -7.91 -11.08 -0.37
N ARG A 294 -7.45 -9.81 -0.32
CA ARG A 294 -8.06 -8.67 -1.05
C ARG A 294 -7.06 -7.59 -1.49
N TRP A 295 -6.51 -7.71 -2.70
CA TRP A 295 -5.58 -6.71 -3.27
C TRP A 295 -6.21 -5.32 -3.50
N TRP A 296 -7.53 -5.19 -3.51
CA TRP A 296 -8.22 -3.92 -3.75
C TRP A 296 -8.19 -2.93 -2.57
N ASP A 297 -7.71 -3.37 -1.41
CA ASP A 297 -7.42 -2.48 -0.28
C ASP A 297 -6.14 -1.63 -0.55
N ALA A 298 -5.43 -1.91 -1.66
CA ALA A 298 -4.34 -1.09 -2.22
C ALA A 298 -4.81 0.18 -2.97
N PHE A 299 -6.11 0.50 -2.97
CA PHE A 299 -6.68 1.74 -3.52
C PHE A 299 -7.30 2.59 -2.40
N PRO A 300 -7.63 3.89 -2.63
CA PRO A 300 -8.27 4.75 -1.62
C PRO A 300 -9.53 4.12 -1.03
N ALA A 301 -9.93 4.49 0.19
CA ALA A 301 -11.28 4.14 0.64
C ALA A 301 -12.31 4.78 -0.30
N VAL A 302 -13.42 4.09 -0.54
CA VAL A 302 -14.59 4.67 -1.20
C VAL A 302 -15.28 5.61 -0.21
N GLU A 303 -15.71 6.79 -0.64
CA GLU A 303 -16.42 7.76 0.22
C GLU A 303 -17.90 7.41 0.39
N ALA A 304 -18.18 6.18 0.82
CA ALA A 304 -19.49 5.65 1.20
C ALA A 304 -20.63 5.85 0.18
N THR A 305 -20.34 6.18 -1.08
CA THR A 305 -21.34 6.51 -2.10
C THR A 305 -22.28 5.32 -2.33
N GLU A 306 -23.51 5.45 -1.81
CA GLU A 306 -24.56 4.45 -1.90
C GLU A 306 -25.09 4.39 -3.33
N ILE A 307 -24.78 3.29 -4.01
CA ILE A 307 -25.18 3.07 -5.39
C ILE A 307 -26.57 2.44 -5.41
N SER A 308 -27.51 3.08 -6.10
CA SER A 308 -28.89 2.60 -6.23
C SER A 308 -28.91 1.24 -6.92
N ARG A 309 -29.72 0.32 -6.40
CA ARG A 309 -29.85 -1.05 -6.93
C ARG A 309 -31.05 -1.13 -7.86
N ILE A 310 -31.00 -2.03 -8.83
CA ILE A 310 -32.13 -2.34 -9.71
C ILE A 310 -32.36 -3.85 -9.79
N THR A 311 -33.59 -4.24 -10.10
CA THR A 311 -34.00 -5.62 -10.30
C THR A 311 -33.79 -6.07 -11.76
N PRO A 312 -33.78 -7.39 -12.01
CA PRO A 312 -33.80 -7.92 -13.37
C PRO A 312 -34.96 -7.42 -14.24
N ALA A 313 -36.15 -7.26 -13.65
CA ALA A 313 -37.32 -6.77 -14.36
C ALA A 313 -37.17 -5.29 -14.79
N GLU A 314 -36.58 -4.44 -13.95
CA GLU A 314 -36.29 -3.05 -14.28
C GLU A 314 -35.26 -2.94 -15.40
N LEU A 315 -34.17 -3.72 -15.36
CA LEU A 315 -33.20 -3.75 -16.46
C LEU A 315 -33.85 -4.21 -17.78
N ALA A 316 -34.70 -5.24 -17.74
CA ALA A 316 -35.43 -5.70 -18.92
C ALA A 316 -36.42 -4.65 -19.46
N ALA A 317 -37.07 -3.87 -18.58
CA ALA A 317 -37.93 -2.76 -18.99
C ALA A 317 -37.13 -1.63 -19.66
N MET A 318 -35.99 -1.23 -19.09
CA MET A 318 -35.12 -0.20 -19.69
C MET A 318 -34.66 -0.60 -21.10
N ILE A 319 -34.24 -1.85 -21.29
CA ILE A 319 -33.84 -2.38 -22.62
C ILE A 319 -35.03 -2.34 -23.60
N ARG A 320 -36.24 -2.69 -23.16
CA ARG A 320 -37.46 -2.66 -24.00
C ARG A 320 -37.90 -1.26 -24.40
N ASP A 321 -37.71 -0.26 -23.56
CA ASP A 321 -38.07 1.14 -23.84
C ASP A 321 -37.08 1.83 -24.81
N ASN A 322 -36.25 1.05 -25.52
CA ASN A 322 -35.12 1.51 -26.33
C ASN A 322 -34.14 2.42 -25.56
N ALA A 323 -33.99 2.21 -24.24
CA ALA A 323 -32.84 2.74 -23.54
C ALA A 323 -31.56 2.05 -24.04
N ARG A 324 -30.49 2.83 -24.11
CA ARG A 324 -29.38 2.64 -25.04
C ARG A 324 -28.17 1.92 -24.37
N VAL A 325 -28.34 0.66 -23.98
CA VAL A 325 -27.51 0.05 -22.91
C VAL A 325 -26.19 -0.63 -23.35
N SER A 326 -25.04 0.02 -23.06
CA SER A 326 -23.68 -0.54 -23.07
C SER A 326 -23.30 -1.39 -21.83
N VAL A 327 -23.00 -2.67 -22.06
CA VAL A 327 -22.54 -3.62 -21.03
C VAL A 327 -21.03 -3.70 -20.93
N ILE A 328 -20.48 -3.42 -19.75
CA ILE A 328 -19.07 -3.65 -19.39
C ILE A 328 -19.01 -4.79 -18.39
N ASP A 329 -17.92 -5.56 -18.38
CA ASP A 329 -17.75 -6.77 -17.56
C ASP A 329 -16.42 -6.65 -16.82
N VAL A 330 -16.50 -6.28 -15.53
CA VAL A 330 -15.33 -5.92 -14.70
C VAL A 330 -14.95 -7.08 -13.78
N ARG A 331 -13.75 -7.65 -13.97
CA ARG A 331 -13.37 -8.95 -13.37
C ARG A 331 -12.11 -8.94 -12.51
N ALA A 332 -12.09 -9.82 -11.51
CA ALA A 332 -10.93 -10.04 -10.66
C ALA A 332 -9.81 -10.83 -11.38
N GLY A 333 -8.68 -10.18 -11.63
CA GLY A 333 -7.50 -10.76 -12.25
C GLY A 333 -7.61 -10.86 -13.78
N ASP A 334 -6.49 -10.66 -14.46
CA ASP A 334 -6.47 -10.30 -15.88
C ASP A 334 -6.81 -11.44 -16.87
N TYR A 335 -7.00 -12.69 -16.40
CA TYR A 335 -7.04 -13.88 -17.28
C TYR A 335 -8.11 -14.96 -16.95
N ALA A 336 -9.17 -14.63 -16.18
CA ALA A 336 -10.15 -15.63 -15.75
C ALA A 336 -11.53 -15.58 -16.47
N HIS A 337 -11.73 -16.55 -17.37
CA HIS A 337 -13.03 -17.05 -17.89
C HIS A 337 -13.77 -16.20 -18.96
N GLY A 338 -14.65 -16.85 -19.72
CA GLY A 338 -15.40 -16.25 -20.83
C GLY A 338 -16.36 -15.12 -20.42
N HIS A 339 -16.49 -14.12 -21.29
CA HIS A 339 -17.26 -12.89 -21.11
C HIS A 339 -18.76 -13.05 -21.45
N VAL A 340 -19.56 -12.04 -21.13
CA VAL A 340 -20.90 -11.85 -21.73
C VAL A 340 -20.70 -11.42 -23.19
N LYS A 341 -21.19 -12.19 -24.16
CA LYS A 341 -20.98 -11.91 -25.59
C LYS A 341 -21.68 -10.60 -25.98
N GLY A 342 -20.89 -9.62 -26.43
CA GLY A 342 -21.38 -8.25 -26.68
C GLY A 342 -21.18 -7.29 -25.50
N SER A 343 -20.56 -7.72 -24.39
CA SER A 343 -20.03 -6.80 -23.38
C SER A 343 -18.60 -6.36 -23.71
N HIS A 344 -18.20 -5.21 -23.17
CA HIS A 344 -16.81 -4.79 -23.10
C HIS A 344 -16.14 -5.42 -21.88
N HIS A 345 -15.22 -6.36 -22.07
CA HIS A 345 -14.45 -6.95 -20.98
C HIS A 345 -13.35 -6.00 -20.51
N PHE A 346 -13.29 -5.71 -19.21
CA PHE A 346 -12.21 -4.97 -18.57
C PHE A 346 -11.73 -5.72 -17.33
N PRO A 347 -10.43 -6.03 -17.20
CA PRO A 347 -9.87 -6.42 -15.91
C PRO A 347 -10.09 -5.30 -14.90
N ALA A 348 -10.54 -5.64 -13.69
CA ALA A 348 -10.78 -4.66 -12.61
C ALA A 348 -9.55 -3.81 -12.34
N GLN A 349 -8.36 -4.41 -12.49
CA GLN A 349 -7.10 -3.71 -12.38
C GLN A 349 -6.94 -2.61 -13.43
N THR A 350 -7.04 -2.95 -14.72
CA THR A 350 -6.95 -2.00 -15.83
C THR A 350 -8.01 -0.90 -15.70
N PHE A 351 -9.24 -1.28 -15.32
CA PHE A 351 -10.34 -0.35 -15.07
C PHE A 351 -9.98 0.70 -14.00
N TYR A 352 -9.54 0.29 -12.80
CA TYR A 352 -9.18 1.24 -11.74
C TYR A 352 -7.99 2.14 -12.12
N ASN A 353 -7.01 1.58 -12.83
CA ASN A 353 -5.79 2.29 -13.22
C ASN A 353 -6.05 3.36 -14.29
N GLN A 354 -7.12 3.19 -15.09
CA GLN A 354 -7.35 3.96 -16.31
C GLN A 354 -8.73 4.63 -16.34
N LEU A 355 -9.35 4.91 -15.18
CA LEU A 355 -10.70 5.50 -15.09
C LEU A 355 -10.91 6.73 -16.01
N ALA A 356 -9.91 7.59 -16.19
CA ALA A 356 -9.98 8.73 -17.10
C ALA A 356 -9.97 8.33 -18.60
N THR A 357 -9.12 7.37 -18.99
CA THR A 357 -9.07 6.83 -20.36
C THR A 357 -10.34 6.04 -20.68
N PHE A 358 -10.79 5.24 -19.73
CA PHE A 358 -12.05 4.50 -19.74
C PHE A 358 -13.24 5.45 -19.90
N HIS A 359 -13.34 6.48 -19.06
CA HIS A 359 -14.36 7.52 -19.20
C HIS A 359 -14.31 8.15 -20.60
N LYS A 360 -13.12 8.55 -21.08
CA LYS A 360 -12.96 9.14 -22.42
C LYS A 360 -13.41 8.21 -23.55
N GLN A 361 -13.19 6.90 -23.43
CA GLN A 361 -13.62 5.89 -24.40
C GLN A 361 -15.16 5.79 -24.50
N PHE A 362 -15.88 5.95 -23.38
CA PHE A 362 -17.33 5.78 -23.34
C PHE A 362 -18.14 7.10 -23.32
N ALA A 363 -17.49 8.24 -23.04
CA ALA A 363 -18.13 9.56 -23.03
C ALA A 363 -18.66 10.03 -24.40
N GLY A 364 -18.12 9.50 -25.50
CA GLY A 364 -18.54 9.88 -26.85
C GLY A 364 -19.90 9.32 -27.29
N ALA A 365 -20.53 8.44 -26.50
CA ALA A 365 -21.70 7.66 -26.92
C ALA A 365 -23.08 8.34 -26.67
N GLY A 366 -23.11 9.56 -26.11
CA GLY A 366 -24.33 10.24 -25.65
C GLY A 366 -24.45 10.23 -24.12
N PRO A 367 -25.61 10.60 -23.53
CA PRO A 367 -25.82 10.58 -22.08
C PRO A 367 -25.83 9.13 -21.56
N SER A 368 -24.63 8.61 -21.30
CA SER A 368 -24.36 7.17 -21.21
C SER A 368 -24.02 6.75 -19.80
N SER A 369 -24.92 6.02 -19.13
CA SER A 369 -24.50 5.14 -18.03
C SER A 369 -23.71 3.91 -18.55
N PHE A 370 -23.30 3.00 -17.67
CA PHE A 370 -22.34 1.91 -17.91
C PHE A 370 -22.85 0.62 -17.20
N ILE A 371 -22.89 -0.60 -17.76
CA ILE A 371 -23.11 -1.85 -16.96
C ILE A 371 -21.73 -2.31 -16.39
N ALA A 372 -21.63 -3.15 -15.34
CA ALA A 372 -20.34 -3.78 -14.95
C ALA A 372 -20.40 -5.31 -14.66
N ALA A 373 -21.34 -6.01 -15.30
CA ALA A 373 -21.74 -7.39 -15.03
C ALA A 373 -20.64 -8.45 -15.14
N ALA A 374 -20.46 -9.31 -14.11
CA ALA A 374 -19.69 -10.56 -14.25
C ALA A 374 -20.62 -11.79 -14.30
N ALA A 375 -20.61 -12.50 -15.44
CA ALA A 375 -21.13 -13.86 -15.62
C ALA A 375 -20.60 -14.46 -16.95
N ARG A 376 -20.60 -15.79 -17.10
CA ARG A 376 -20.25 -16.43 -18.38
C ARG A 376 -21.46 -16.52 -19.31
N GLY A 377 -21.32 -16.08 -20.56
CA GLY A 377 -22.02 -16.70 -21.70
C GLY A 377 -23.50 -16.36 -21.97
N ALA A 378 -23.86 -15.09 -22.16
CA ALA A 378 -25.12 -14.68 -22.79
C ALA A 378 -24.87 -13.54 -23.81
N ARG A 379 -25.83 -13.24 -24.70
CA ARG A 379 -25.69 -12.24 -25.78
C ARG A 379 -26.41 -10.92 -25.44
N LEU A 380 -25.81 -9.79 -25.78
CA LEU A 380 -26.48 -8.48 -25.88
C LEU A 380 -25.98 -7.72 -27.11
N ALA A 381 -26.85 -6.91 -27.71
CA ALA A 381 -26.50 -5.98 -28.77
C ALA A 381 -27.46 -4.78 -28.76
N ALA A 382 -26.92 -3.56 -28.75
CA ALA A 382 -27.64 -2.32 -29.01
C ALA A 382 -26.64 -1.28 -29.55
N PRO A 383 -26.94 -0.56 -30.64
CA PRO A 383 -26.26 0.68 -30.97
C PRO A 383 -26.65 1.81 -30.00
N ASP A 384 -25.73 2.78 -29.83
CA ASP A 384 -25.85 4.06 -29.11
C ASP A 384 -26.23 4.05 -27.60
N GLY A 385 -26.00 5.16 -26.84
CA GLY A 385 -25.67 5.12 -25.36
C GLY A 385 -26.65 5.67 -24.26
N THR A 386 -26.73 4.92 -23.12
CA THR A 386 -27.41 5.05 -21.78
C THR A 386 -27.32 3.69 -20.99
N ALA A 387 -26.45 3.42 -19.98
CA ALA A 387 -26.21 1.99 -19.56
C ALA A 387 -26.01 1.38 -18.11
N ILE A 388 -26.36 1.96 -16.94
CA ILE A 388 -26.74 1.23 -15.67
C ILE A 388 -25.77 0.15 -15.02
N ILE A 389 -24.98 0.39 -13.93
CA ILE A 389 -23.94 -0.59 -13.42
C ILE A 389 -24.49 -1.93 -12.79
N VAL A 390 -23.68 -3.04 -12.83
CA VAL A 390 -24.04 -4.47 -12.48
C VAL A 390 -22.80 -5.30 -12.05
N GLY A 391 -22.93 -6.53 -11.50
CA GLY A 391 -21.82 -7.45 -11.15
C GLY A 391 -22.13 -8.34 -9.91
N PRO A 392 -21.13 -9.03 -9.31
CA PRO A 392 -21.26 -9.79 -8.06
C PRO A 392 -20.81 -9.02 -6.79
N SER A 393 -21.51 -9.26 -5.69
CA SER A 393 -21.85 -8.28 -4.63
C SER A 393 -20.75 -7.54 -3.86
N LEU A 394 -19.49 -8.02 -3.82
CA LEU A 394 -18.45 -7.51 -2.88
C LEU A 394 -17.30 -6.75 -3.54
N GLN A 395 -16.93 -7.08 -4.78
CA GLN A 395 -15.99 -6.27 -5.58
C GLN A 395 -16.72 -5.14 -6.32
N MET A 396 -18.03 -5.34 -6.54
CA MET A 396 -18.93 -4.43 -7.22
C MET A 396 -19.09 -3.07 -6.58
N SER A 397 -19.42 -3.00 -5.29
CA SER A 397 -19.66 -1.74 -4.58
C SER A 397 -18.42 -0.86 -4.69
N ASN A 398 -17.25 -1.45 -4.41
CA ASN A 398 -15.97 -0.79 -4.61
C ASN A 398 -15.77 -0.31 -6.06
N THR A 399 -16.12 -1.10 -7.08
CA THR A 399 -15.98 -0.68 -8.49
C THR A 399 -16.90 0.48 -8.86
N SER A 400 -18.17 0.34 -8.50
CA SER A 400 -19.26 1.26 -8.82
C SER A 400 -19.04 2.60 -8.14
N SER A 401 -18.84 2.58 -6.82
CA SER A 401 -18.60 3.78 -6.04
C SER A 401 -17.26 4.42 -6.39
N ARG A 402 -16.16 3.68 -6.66
CA ARG A 402 -14.91 4.30 -7.17
C ARG A 402 -15.11 5.11 -8.45
N TYR A 403 -15.96 4.65 -9.35
CA TYR A 403 -16.25 5.40 -10.57
C TYR A 403 -17.16 6.61 -10.30
N GLN A 404 -18.14 6.47 -9.40
CA GLN A 404 -18.97 7.58 -8.97
C GLN A 404 -18.18 8.67 -8.22
N ASP A 405 -17.26 8.27 -7.34
CA ASP A 405 -16.31 9.14 -6.63
C ASP A 405 -15.36 9.83 -7.63
N PHE A 406 -14.90 9.11 -8.68
CA PHE A 406 -14.10 9.70 -9.76
C PHE A 406 -14.89 10.77 -10.56
N LEU A 407 -16.16 10.52 -10.89
CA LEU A 407 -17.02 11.50 -11.57
C LEU A 407 -17.20 12.75 -10.72
N ALA A 408 -17.51 12.58 -9.43
CA ALA A 408 -17.70 13.66 -8.47
C ALA A 408 -16.42 14.48 -8.25
N ALA A 409 -15.26 13.83 -8.07
CA ALA A 409 -13.98 14.49 -7.82
C ALA A 409 -13.42 15.27 -9.03
N ASN A 410 -14.01 15.13 -10.22
CA ASN A 410 -13.62 15.84 -11.45
C ASN A 410 -14.73 16.78 -11.97
N ASP A 411 -15.77 17.03 -11.18
CA ASP A 411 -16.96 17.83 -11.56
C ASP A 411 -17.60 17.38 -12.88
N ILE A 412 -17.49 16.09 -13.22
CA ILE A 412 -18.01 15.58 -14.50
C ILE A 412 -19.52 15.35 -14.34
N PRO A 413 -20.39 16.05 -15.11
CA PRO A 413 -21.82 15.77 -15.13
C PRO A 413 -22.02 14.38 -15.72
N GLY A 414 -22.18 13.41 -14.82
CA GLY A 414 -22.01 12.01 -15.11
C GLY A 414 -23.32 11.20 -15.10
N PRO A 415 -23.28 10.01 -15.69
CA PRO A 415 -24.36 9.04 -15.57
C PRO A 415 -24.65 8.59 -14.14
N GLN A 416 -25.89 8.14 -13.91
CA GLN A 416 -26.20 7.35 -12.73
C GLN A 416 -25.54 5.97 -12.82
N VAL A 417 -24.68 5.69 -11.86
CA VAL A 417 -24.15 4.36 -11.53
C VAL A 417 -25.22 3.57 -10.76
N LEU A 418 -25.40 2.28 -11.08
CA LEU A 418 -26.45 1.41 -10.54
C LEU A 418 -25.88 0.04 -10.12
N ILE A 419 -26.67 -0.85 -9.51
CA ILE A 419 -26.29 -2.26 -9.23
C ILE A 419 -27.47 -3.20 -9.51
N LEU A 420 -27.39 -4.07 -10.52
CA LEU A 420 -28.39 -5.14 -10.71
C LEU A 420 -28.28 -6.24 -9.65
N ASP A 421 -29.37 -6.44 -8.90
CA ASP A 421 -29.47 -7.44 -7.86
C ASP A 421 -29.59 -8.88 -8.37
N GLY A 422 -28.84 -9.77 -7.74
CA GLY A 422 -28.62 -11.14 -8.22
C GLY A 422 -27.66 -11.25 -9.41
N GLY A 423 -27.18 -10.12 -9.94
CA GLY A 423 -26.22 -10.08 -11.04
C GLY A 423 -26.79 -10.57 -12.38
N PHE A 424 -25.96 -10.49 -13.41
CA PHE A 424 -26.41 -10.72 -14.79
C PHE A 424 -26.76 -12.19 -15.08
N HIS A 425 -26.21 -13.15 -14.33
CA HIS A 425 -26.61 -14.55 -14.47
C HIS A 425 -28.10 -14.75 -14.12
N ARG A 426 -28.59 -14.08 -13.07
CA ARG A 426 -30.01 -14.12 -12.70
C ARG A 426 -30.88 -13.53 -13.81
N TRP A 427 -30.54 -12.34 -14.29
CA TRP A 427 -31.26 -11.70 -15.41
C TRP A 427 -31.25 -12.56 -16.67
N ALA A 428 -30.10 -13.09 -17.07
CA ALA A 428 -29.98 -13.93 -18.25
C ALA A 428 -30.74 -15.25 -18.15
N ASN A 429 -30.95 -15.79 -16.94
CA ASN A 429 -31.81 -16.96 -16.70
C ASN A 429 -33.30 -16.59 -16.69
N GLU A 430 -33.67 -15.45 -16.10
CA GLU A 430 -35.07 -14.99 -15.98
C GLU A 430 -35.65 -14.48 -17.31
N PHE A 431 -34.82 -13.87 -18.18
CA PHE A 431 -35.23 -13.23 -19.43
C PHE A 431 -34.66 -13.91 -20.69
N HIS A 432 -34.27 -15.19 -20.58
CA HIS A 432 -33.71 -15.95 -21.70
C HIS A 432 -34.72 -16.14 -22.85
N GLY A 433 -34.56 -15.35 -23.92
CA GLY A 433 -35.43 -15.41 -25.11
C GLY A 433 -36.40 -14.23 -25.27
N GLU A 434 -36.43 -13.26 -24.35
CA GLU A 434 -37.22 -12.02 -24.54
C GLU A 434 -36.48 -10.94 -25.36
N VAL A 435 -35.26 -11.23 -25.84
CA VAL A 435 -34.42 -10.30 -26.62
C VAL A 435 -33.95 -10.96 -27.93
N GLU A 436 -34.89 -11.35 -28.79
CA GLU A 436 -34.65 -11.75 -30.19
C GLU A 436 -35.61 -11.03 -31.17
N SER A 437 -35.32 -9.75 -31.44
CA SER A 437 -35.72 -8.94 -32.61
C SER A 437 -35.22 -7.50 -32.34
N ASP A 438 -34.36 -6.83 -33.11
CA ASP A 438 -33.94 -7.01 -34.50
C ASP A 438 -32.44 -6.69 -34.68
N VAL A 439 -31.63 -7.64 -35.18
CA VAL A 439 -30.45 -7.34 -36.02
C VAL A 439 -30.25 -8.47 -37.04
N ASN A 440 -30.81 -8.32 -38.24
CA ASN A 440 -30.41 -9.12 -39.39
C ASN A 440 -29.14 -8.54 -40.03
N ALA A 441 -28.15 -9.39 -40.31
CA ALA A 441 -26.96 -9.18 -41.17
C ALA A 441 -26.09 -7.92 -40.88
N HIS A 442 -24.82 -8.04 -40.48
CA HIS A 442 -23.76 -8.72 -41.23
C HIS A 442 -22.56 -9.09 -40.33
N GLU A 443 -21.94 -10.23 -40.65
CA GLU A 443 -20.58 -10.73 -40.33
C GLU A 443 -19.97 -10.46 -38.93
#